data_AF-A0A376TTX4-F1
#
_entry.id   AF-A0A376TTX4-F1
#
_cell.length_a   1.000
_cell.length_b   1.000
_cell.length_c   1.000
_cell.angle_alpha   90.00
_cell.angle_beta   90.00
_cell.angle_gamma   90.00
#
_symmetry.space_group_name_H-M   'P 1'
#
loop_
_entity.id
_entity.type
_entity.pdbx_description
1 polymer ?
#
loop_
_entity_poly.entity_id
_entity_poly.type
_entity_poly.pdbx_seq_one_letter_code
_entity_poly.pdbx_strand_id
1 'polypeptide(L)'
;MVDAGQGVEAQTLANCYTAMEMDLEVVPVLNKIDLPAADPERVAEEIEDIVGIDATDAVRCSAKTGVGVQDVLERLVRDIPPPEGDPEGPLQALIIDSWFDNYLGVVSLIRIKNGTLRKGDKVKVMSTGQTYNADRLGIFTPKQVDRTELKCGEVGWLVCAIKDIHGAPVGDTLTLARNPAERRCLALRKSNRRYTPVCSR
;
A
#
# COMPACT_ATOMS: atom_id res chain seq x y z
N MET A 1 11.35 -6.73 5.54
CA MET A 1 12.79 -6.83 5.21
C MET A 1 13.57 -6.58 6.47
N VAL A 2 14.53 -7.46 6.78
CA VAL A 2 15.35 -7.42 8.00
C VAL A 2 16.81 -7.34 7.59
N ASP A 3 17.63 -6.63 8.36
CA ASP A 3 19.07 -6.55 8.12
C ASP A 3 19.75 -7.80 8.70
N ALA A 4 20.51 -8.52 7.86
CA ALA A 4 21.21 -9.73 8.26
C ALA A 4 22.29 -9.50 9.33
N GLY A 5 22.78 -8.26 9.52
CA GLY A 5 23.75 -7.93 10.57
C GLY A 5 23.11 -7.42 11.86
N GLN A 6 22.00 -6.66 11.76
CA GLN A 6 21.38 -6.04 12.94
C GLN A 6 20.30 -6.91 13.59
N GLY A 7 19.61 -7.76 12.82
CA GLY A 7 18.51 -8.57 13.33
C GLY A 7 17.19 -7.81 13.40
N VAL A 8 16.28 -8.29 14.25
CA VAL A 8 14.89 -7.83 14.29
C VAL A 8 14.75 -6.64 15.22
N GLU A 9 14.44 -5.48 14.65
CA GLU A 9 14.20 -4.25 15.43
C GLU A 9 12.72 -4.10 15.82
N ALA A 10 12.47 -3.34 16.89
CA ALA A 10 11.10 -3.06 17.37
C ALA A 10 10.18 -2.44 16.30
N GLN A 11 10.74 -1.66 15.36
CA GLN A 11 9.97 -1.09 14.25
C GLN A 11 9.51 -2.16 13.24
N THR A 12 10.37 -3.14 12.96
CA THR A 12 10.05 -4.29 12.11
C THR A 12 8.92 -5.11 12.73
N LEU A 13 8.98 -5.35 14.05
CA LEU A 13 7.93 -6.07 14.78
C LEU A 13 6.58 -5.35 14.71
N ALA A 14 6.55 -4.05 15.00
CA ALA A 14 5.30 -3.28 14.98
C ALA A 14 4.63 -3.31 13.60
N ASN A 15 5.41 -3.18 12.52
CA ASN A 15 4.91 -3.26 11.16
C ASN A 15 4.45 -4.68 10.80
N CYS A 16 5.17 -5.70 11.26
CA CYS A 16 4.83 -7.10 10.98
C CYS A 16 3.52 -7.51 11.67
N TYR A 17 3.32 -7.17 12.94
CA TYR A 17 2.07 -7.45 13.63
C TYR A 17 0.89 -6.73 12.97
N THR A 18 1.08 -5.48 12.53
CA THR A 18 0.05 -4.74 11.80
C THR A 18 -0.31 -5.43 10.47
N ALA A 19 0.68 -6.01 9.77
CA ALA A 19 0.45 -6.75 8.53
C ALA A 19 -0.33 -8.05 8.77
N MET A 20 0.00 -8.78 9.84
CA MET A 20 -0.71 -9.99 10.25
C MET A 20 -2.17 -9.69 10.66
N GLU A 21 -2.42 -8.59 11.38
CA GLU A 21 -3.78 -8.13 11.71
C GLU A 21 -4.63 -7.83 10.46
N MET A 22 -3.98 -7.51 9.33
CA MET A 22 -4.62 -7.22 8.06
C MET A 22 -4.72 -8.44 7.14
N ASP A 23 -4.39 -9.64 7.63
CA ASP A 23 -4.42 -10.90 6.87
C ASP A 23 -3.56 -10.81 5.59
N LEU A 24 -2.41 -10.14 5.70
CA LEU A 24 -1.45 -10.02 4.61
C LEU A 24 -0.39 -11.11 4.70
N GLU A 25 -0.07 -11.72 3.55
CA GLU A 25 1.04 -12.67 3.45
C GLU A 25 2.37 -11.94 3.70
N VAL A 26 3.14 -12.41 4.69
CA VAL A 26 4.41 -11.80 5.07
C VAL A 26 5.58 -12.66 4.57
N VAL A 27 6.33 -12.13 3.60
CA VAL A 27 7.52 -12.81 3.06
C VAL A 27 8.78 -12.27 3.76
N PRO A 28 9.52 -13.11 4.51
CA PRO A 28 10.77 -12.69 5.13
C PRO A 28 11.88 -12.55 4.07
N VAL A 29 12.60 -11.42 4.12
CA VAL A 29 13.73 -11.13 3.23
C VAL A 29 14.85 -10.54 4.07
N LEU A 30 16.01 -11.20 4.01
CA LEU A 30 17.23 -10.83 4.73
C LEU A 30 18.14 -10.04 3.79
N ASN A 31 18.36 -8.76 4.11
CA ASN A 31 19.17 -7.86 3.29
C ASN A 31 20.56 -7.63 3.90
N LYS A 32 21.49 -7.09 3.10
CA LYS A 32 22.88 -6.73 3.47
C LYS A 32 23.79 -7.91 3.79
N ILE A 33 23.59 -9.05 3.11
CA ILE A 33 24.46 -10.23 3.24
C ILE A 33 25.92 -10.00 2.79
N ASP A 34 26.21 -8.86 2.16
CA ASP A 34 27.56 -8.47 1.75
C ASP A 34 28.44 -7.98 2.91
N LEU A 35 27.86 -7.70 4.07
CA LEU A 35 28.60 -7.21 5.23
C LEU A 35 29.32 -8.36 5.95
N PRO A 36 30.56 -8.17 6.43
CA PRO A 36 31.29 -9.19 7.18
C PRO A 36 30.65 -9.50 8.55
N ALA A 37 29.78 -8.62 9.04
CA ALA A 37 28.99 -8.80 10.25
C ALA A 37 27.60 -9.41 9.97
N ALA A 38 27.28 -9.76 8.71
CA ALA A 38 26.01 -10.39 8.38
C ALA A 38 25.99 -11.83 8.89
N ASP A 39 24.91 -12.18 9.60
CA ASP A 39 24.64 -13.51 10.13
C ASP A 39 23.18 -13.90 9.79
N PRO A 40 22.92 -14.31 8.53
CA PRO A 40 21.57 -14.59 8.07
C PRO A 40 20.89 -15.75 8.82
N GLU A 41 21.65 -16.76 9.23
CA GLU A 41 21.17 -17.90 10.01
C GLU A 41 20.61 -17.45 11.35
N ARG A 42 21.40 -16.71 12.13
CA ARG A 42 20.98 -16.19 13.44
C ARG A 42 19.74 -15.29 13.32
N VAL A 43 19.67 -14.46 12.28
CA VAL A 43 18.54 -13.56 12.06
C VAL A 43 17.28 -14.31 11.60
N ALA A 44 17.42 -15.40 10.83
CA ALA A 44 16.29 -16.26 10.48
C ALA A 44 15.68 -16.90 11.73
N GLU A 45 16.51 -17.48 12.61
CA GLU A 45 16.07 -18.03 13.90
C GLU A 45 15.38 -16.96 14.76
N GLU A 46 15.93 -15.74 14.81
CA GLU A 46 15.34 -14.61 15.54
C GLU A 46 13.95 -14.21 15.00
N ILE A 47 13.74 -14.27 13.68
CA ILE A 47 12.43 -14.03 13.06
C ILE A 47 11.43 -15.13 13.45
N GLU A 48 11.85 -16.40 13.41
CA GLU A 48 11.01 -17.53 13.82
C GLU A 48 10.59 -17.43 15.29
N ASP A 49 11.54 -17.14 16.18
CA ASP A 49 11.30 -17.09 17.62
C ASP A 49 10.43 -15.89 18.05
N ILE A 50 10.66 -14.71 17.46
CA ILE A 50 9.99 -13.48 17.89
C ILE A 50 8.68 -13.25 17.13
N VAL A 51 8.71 -13.45 15.81
CA VAL A 51 7.59 -13.14 14.92
C VAL A 51 6.69 -14.35 14.72
N GLY A 52 7.24 -15.57 14.78
CA GLY A 52 6.49 -16.80 14.53
C GLY A 52 6.25 -17.09 13.04
N ILE A 53 7.11 -16.56 12.15
CA ILE A 53 7.07 -16.83 10.71
C ILE A 53 8.24 -17.74 10.35
N ASP A 54 7.98 -18.80 9.58
CA ASP A 54 9.03 -19.64 9.00
C ASP A 54 9.97 -18.79 8.12
N ALA A 55 11.21 -18.64 8.59
CA ALA A 55 12.24 -17.87 7.94
C ALA A 55 13.40 -18.76 7.45
N THR A 56 13.25 -20.08 7.54
CA THR A 56 14.27 -21.05 7.13
C THR A 56 14.60 -20.92 5.63
N ASP A 57 13.58 -20.65 4.79
CA ASP A 57 13.73 -20.40 3.35
C ASP A 57 13.64 -18.90 3.01
N ALA A 58 14.00 -18.02 3.95
CA ALA A 58 13.99 -16.58 3.72
C ALA A 58 15.03 -16.20 2.64
N VAL A 59 14.59 -15.39 1.68
CA VAL A 59 15.48 -14.95 0.59
C VAL A 59 16.56 -14.04 1.15
N ARG A 60 17.81 -14.40 0.85
CA ARG A 60 19.02 -13.68 1.25
C ARG A 60 19.47 -12.79 0.09
N CYS A 61 19.43 -11.48 0.28
CA CYS A 61 19.77 -10.52 -0.76
C CYS A 61 20.75 -9.44 -0.29
N SER A 62 21.42 -8.81 -1.25
CA SER A 62 22.23 -7.63 -1.03
C SER A 62 21.81 -6.56 -2.02
N ALA A 63 21.13 -5.53 -1.51
CA ALA A 63 20.73 -4.37 -2.32
C ALA A 63 21.94 -3.60 -2.90
N LYS A 64 23.14 -3.76 -2.33
CA LYS A 64 24.37 -3.11 -2.81
C LYS A 64 24.98 -3.82 -4.01
N THR A 65 25.01 -5.15 -3.98
CA THR A 65 25.63 -5.97 -5.03
C THR A 65 24.62 -6.46 -6.07
N GLY A 66 23.33 -6.43 -5.74
CA GLY A 66 22.24 -6.96 -6.57
C GLY A 66 22.00 -8.46 -6.40
N VAL A 67 22.82 -9.16 -5.59
CA VAL A 67 22.66 -10.60 -5.32
C VAL A 67 21.32 -10.88 -4.64
N GLY A 68 20.61 -11.91 -5.08
CA GLY A 68 19.34 -12.36 -4.50
C GLY A 68 18.13 -11.47 -4.80
N VAL A 69 18.29 -10.33 -5.49
CA VAL A 69 17.17 -9.43 -5.81
C VAL A 69 16.18 -10.08 -6.77
N GLN A 70 16.68 -10.86 -7.73
CA GLN A 70 15.81 -11.63 -8.63
C GLN A 70 15.02 -12.70 -7.87
N ASP A 71 15.66 -13.40 -6.94
CA ASP A 71 15.01 -14.43 -6.13
C ASP A 71 13.91 -13.83 -5.25
N VAL A 72 14.09 -12.59 -4.76
CA VAL A 72 13.03 -11.85 -4.05
C VAL A 72 11.82 -11.62 -4.95
N LEU A 73 12.03 -11.25 -6.22
CA LEU A 73 10.93 -11.03 -7.16
C LEU A 73 10.19 -12.34 -7.48
N GLU A 74 10.92 -13.43 -7.70
CA GLU A 74 10.34 -14.76 -7.95
C GLU A 74 9.51 -15.24 -6.75
N ARG A 75 10.06 -15.10 -5.54
CA ARG A 75 9.35 -15.44 -4.29
C ARG A 75 8.10 -14.60 -4.12
N LEU A 76 8.17 -13.30 -4.41
CA LEU A 76 7.04 -12.37 -4.32
C LEU A 76 5.90 -12.80 -5.26
N VAL A 77 6.22 -13.15 -6.50
CA VAL A 77 5.22 -13.61 -7.49
C VAL A 77 4.61 -14.96 -7.10
N ARG A 78 5.40 -15.85 -6.48
CA ARG A 78 4.95 -17.19 -6.08
C ARG A 78 4.00 -17.16 -4.89
N ASP A 79 4.32 -16.35 -3.88
CA ASP A 79 3.66 -16.42 -2.58
C ASP A 79 2.55 -15.37 -2.41
N ILE A 80 2.67 -14.18 -3.03
CA ILE A 80 1.66 -13.13 -2.88
C ILE A 80 0.47 -13.41 -3.81
N PRO A 81 -0.76 -13.52 -3.27
CA PRO A 81 -1.94 -13.76 -4.09
C PRO A 81 -2.23 -12.56 -5.00
N PRO A 82 -2.77 -12.80 -6.21
CA PRO A 82 -3.18 -11.73 -7.09
C PRO A 82 -4.32 -10.90 -6.46
N PRO A 83 -4.48 -9.62 -6.85
CA PRO A 83 -5.55 -8.80 -6.32
C PRO A 83 -6.92 -9.34 -6.72
N GLU A 84 -7.80 -9.51 -5.74
CA GLU A 84 -9.20 -9.88 -5.97
C GLU A 84 -10.08 -8.63 -6.14
N GLY A 85 -11.07 -8.73 -7.01
CA GLY A 85 -12.12 -7.74 -7.20
C GLY A 85 -12.88 -7.91 -8.51
N ASP A 86 -14.03 -7.27 -8.61
CA ASP A 86 -14.91 -7.26 -9.78
C ASP A 86 -14.68 -5.99 -10.63
N PRO A 87 -14.13 -6.09 -11.85
CA PRO A 87 -13.94 -4.94 -12.74
C PRO A 87 -15.24 -4.26 -13.19
N GLU A 88 -16.36 -4.97 -13.21
CA GLU A 88 -17.69 -4.49 -13.62
C GLU A 88 -18.51 -3.97 -12.43
N GLY A 89 -18.04 -4.22 -11.21
CA GLY A 89 -18.66 -3.74 -9.98
C GLY A 89 -18.61 -2.22 -9.81
N PRO A 90 -19.33 -1.66 -8.81
CA PRO A 90 -19.23 -0.25 -8.48
C PRO A 90 -17.80 0.10 -8.05
N LEU A 91 -17.30 1.26 -8.50
CA LEU A 91 -15.94 1.70 -8.20
C LEU A 91 -15.70 1.78 -6.69
N GLN A 92 -14.64 1.13 -6.25
CA GLN A 92 -14.08 1.28 -4.91
C GLN A 92 -12.57 1.47 -5.05
N ALA A 93 -12.12 2.71 -4.92
CA ALA A 93 -10.71 3.05 -4.92
C ALA A 93 -10.27 3.57 -3.54
N LEU A 94 -9.29 2.90 -2.93
CA LEU A 94 -8.73 3.27 -1.64
C LEU A 94 -7.64 4.32 -1.82
N ILE A 95 -7.71 5.44 -1.10
CA ILE A 95 -6.65 6.44 -1.04
C ILE A 95 -5.56 5.92 -0.09
N ILE A 96 -4.41 5.56 -0.65
CA ILE A 96 -3.25 5.07 0.09
C ILE A 96 -2.46 6.24 0.67
N ASP A 97 -2.24 7.27 -0.14
CA ASP A 97 -1.47 8.45 0.23
C ASP A 97 -1.92 9.66 -0.57
N SER A 98 -1.64 10.86 -0.09
CA SER A 98 -1.87 12.10 -0.82
C SER A 98 -0.80 13.13 -0.51
N TRP A 99 -0.35 13.83 -1.55
CA TRP A 99 0.62 14.91 -1.43
C TRP A 99 0.24 16.07 -2.34
N PHE A 100 0.85 17.22 -2.08
CA PHE A 100 0.67 18.42 -2.88
C PHE A 100 1.78 18.54 -3.92
N ASP A 101 1.39 18.73 -5.17
CA ASP A 101 2.26 19.09 -6.29
C ASP A 101 1.99 20.55 -6.69
N ASN A 102 3.05 21.34 -6.90
CA ASN A 102 2.92 22.77 -7.17
C ASN A 102 2.21 23.09 -8.49
N TYR A 103 2.19 22.16 -9.46
CA TYR A 103 1.57 22.35 -10.77
C TYR A 103 0.24 21.63 -10.88
N LEU A 104 0.14 20.44 -10.29
CA LEU A 104 -1.04 19.58 -10.41
C LEU A 104 -2.04 19.74 -9.25
N GLY A 105 -1.64 20.39 -8.16
CA GLY A 105 -2.43 20.47 -6.94
C GLY A 105 -2.34 19.17 -6.13
N VAL A 106 -3.43 18.75 -5.51
CA VAL A 106 -3.45 17.52 -4.69
C VAL A 106 -3.43 16.29 -5.60
N VAL A 107 -2.38 15.48 -5.44
CA VAL A 107 -2.25 14.17 -6.10
C VAL A 107 -2.53 13.09 -5.07
N SER A 108 -3.43 12.16 -5.40
CA SER A 108 -3.77 11.02 -4.55
C SER A 108 -3.23 9.73 -5.16
N LEU A 109 -2.50 8.94 -4.37
CA LEU A 109 -2.16 7.56 -4.70
C LEU A 109 -3.34 6.68 -4.32
N ILE A 110 -3.89 5.98 -5.31
CA ILE A 110 -5.09 5.17 -5.16
C ILE A 110 -4.84 3.73 -5.57
N ARG A 111 -5.52 2.80 -4.89
CA ARG A 111 -5.63 1.40 -5.29
C ARG A 111 -7.06 1.07 -5.64
N ILE A 112 -7.31 0.56 -6.84
CA ILE A 112 -8.64 0.11 -7.25
C ILE A 112 -8.88 -1.29 -6.65
N LYS A 113 -9.85 -1.39 -5.75
CA LYS A 113 -10.31 -2.66 -5.16
C LYS A 113 -11.43 -3.30 -5.97
N ASN A 114 -12.35 -2.50 -6.49
CA ASN A 114 -13.44 -2.94 -7.38
C ASN A 114 -13.73 -1.86 -8.42
N GLY A 115 -14.31 -2.28 -9.54
CA GLY A 115 -14.70 -1.44 -10.65
C GLY A 115 -13.53 -0.94 -11.48
N THR A 116 -13.81 0.05 -12.32
CA THR A 116 -12.83 0.71 -13.19
C THR A 116 -13.01 2.22 -13.11
N LEU A 117 -11.91 2.96 -13.01
CA LEU A 117 -11.91 4.43 -13.00
C LEU A 117 -11.37 4.96 -14.33
N ARG A 118 -12.15 5.80 -15.02
CA ARG A 118 -11.73 6.41 -16.29
C ARG A 118 -11.47 7.90 -16.15
N LYS A 119 -10.59 8.42 -17.01
CA LYS A 119 -10.37 9.86 -17.14
C LYS A 119 -11.68 10.55 -17.50
N GLY A 120 -12.01 11.62 -16.78
CA GLY A 120 -13.26 12.39 -16.93
C GLY A 120 -14.43 11.86 -16.09
N ASP A 121 -14.27 10.73 -15.39
CA ASP A 121 -15.32 10.26 -14.49
C ASP A 121 -15.51 11.21 -13.30
N LYS A 122 -16.77 11.32 -12.85
CA LYS A 122 -17.11 12.01 -11.60
C LYS A 122 -16.95 11.04 -10.43
N VAL A 123 -15.92 11.26 -9.63
CA VAL A 123 -15.66 10.51 -8.41
C VAL A 123 -16.28 11.21 -7.20
N LYS A 124 -16.74 10.44 -6.23
CA LYS A 124 -17.29 10.89 -4.96
C LYS A 124 -16.43 10.34 -3.84
N VAL A 125 -15.97 11.23 -2.96
CA VAL A 125 -15.29 10.86 -1.72
C VAL A 125 -16.34 10.41 -0.72
N MET A 126 -16.26 9.16 -0.25
CA MET A 126 -17.33 8.59 0.58
C MET A 126 -17.40 9.23 1.99
N SER A 127 -16.29 9.74 2.55
CA SER A 127 -16.30 10.43 3.85
C SER A 127 -16.93 11.81 3.82
N THR A 128 -16.52 12.65 2.86
CA THR A 128 -16.97 14.05 2.77
C THR A 128 -18.23 14.21 1.94
N GLY A 129 -18.56 13.21 1.10
CA GLY A 129 -19.66 13.26 0.15
C GLY A 129 -19.41 14.19 -1.04
N GLN A 130 -18.25 14.85 -1.10
CA GLN A 130 -17.90 15.77 -2.18
C GLN A 130 -17.58 15.01 -3.46
N THR A 131 -17.92 15.63 -4.58
CA THR A 131 -17.71 15.07 -5.92
C THR A 131 -16.69 15.87 -6.69
N TYR A 132 -15.78 15.18 -7.37
CA TYR A 132 -14.72 15.76 -8.17
C TYR A 132 -14.66 15.09 -9.54
N ASN A 133 -14.09 15.77 -10.53
CA ASN A 133 -13.79 15.15 -11.82
C ASN A 133 -12.39 14.54 -11.77
N ALA A 134 -12.24 13.34 -12.31
CA ALA A 134 -10.95 12.69 -12.51
C ALA A 134 -10.25 13.33 -13.73
N ASP A 135 -9.52 14.42 -13.50
CA ASP A 135 -8.91 15.21 -14.58
C ASP A 135 -7.74 14.46 -15.22
N ARG A 136 -6.87 13.88 -14.40
CA ARG A 136 -5.77 13.03 -14.85
C ARG A 136 -5.62 11.83 -13.93
N LEU A 137 -5.26 10.71 -14.52
CA LEU A 137 -4.90 9.51 -13.80
C LEU A 137 -3.78 8.79 -14.52
N GLY A 138 -3.06 7.95 -13.81
CA GLY A 138 -1.94 7.25 -14.39
C GLY A 138 -1.27 6.29 -13.42
N ILE A 139 -0.15 5.75 -13.86
CA ILE A 139 0.69 4.84 -13.06
C ILE A 139 2.09 5.43 -12.91
N PHE A 140 2.85 4.88 -11.96
CA PHE A 140 4.27 5.18 -11.80
C PHE A 140 5.11 4.07 -12.45
N THR A 141 5.94 4.45 -13.43
CA THR A 141 6.95 3.55 -14.00
C THR A 141 8.29 4.28 -14.09
N PRO A 142 9.11 4.21 -13.04
CA PRO A 142 9.21 5.20 -11.93
C PRO A 142 8.84 6.68 -12.22
N LYS A 143 8.79 7.12 -13.48
CA LYS A 143 8.21 8.42 -13.87
C LYS A 143 6.69 8.33 -13.97
N GLN A 144 6.01 9.47 -13.87
CA GLN A 144 4.56 9.54 -14.07
C GLN A 144 4.21 9.26 -15.54
N VAL A 145 3.31 8.32 -15.77
CA VAL A 145 2.75 8.01 -17.09
C VAL A 145 1.24 8.14 -17.02
N ASP A 146 0.69 9.08 -17.79
CA ASP A 146 -0.76 9.24 -17.94
C ASP A 146 -1.38 7.97 -18.54
N ARG A 147 -2.52 7.57 -17.98
CA ARG A 147 -3.37 6.49 -18.51
C ARG A 147 -4.77 7.02 -18.79
N THR A 148 -5.53 6.28 -19.57
CA THR A 148 -6.93 6.59 -19.88
C THR A 148 -7.88 5.99 -18.84
N GLU A 149 -7.48 4.89 -18.22
CA GLU A 149 -8.22 4.21 -17.17
C GLU A 149 -7.28 3.51 -16.18
N LEU A 150 -7.77 3.28 -14.96
CA LEU A 150 -7.21 2.39 -13.96
C LEU A 150 -8.22 1.29 -13.67
N LYS A 151 -7.79 0.04 -13.82
CA LYS A 151 -8.63 -1.16 -13.68
C LYS A 151 -8.56 -1.75 -12.28
N CYS A 152 -9.48 -2.67 -11.99
CA CYS A 152 -9.49 -3.43 -10.75
C CYS A 152 -8.13 -4.09 -10.47
N GLY A 153 -7.63 -3.92 -9.24
CA GLY A 153 -6.33 -4.42 -8.80
C GLY A 153 -5.16 -3.46 -9.07
N GLU A 154 -5.30 -2.48 -9.96
CA GLU A 154 -4.23 -1.55 -10.29
C GLU A 154 -4.02 -0.49 -9.20
N VAL A 155 -2.76 -0.07 -9.05
CA VAL A 155 -2.35 1.04 -8.20
C VAL A 155 -1.87 2.17 -9.11
N GLY A 156 -2.40 3.37 -8.88
CA GLY A 156 -2.11 4.52 -9.72
C GLY A 156 -2.27 5.82 -8.96
N TRP A 157 -1.95 6.92 -9.62
CA TRP A 157 -2.19 8.25 -9.12
C TRP A 157 -3.41 8.85 -9.78
N LEU A 158 -4.10 9.72 -9.04
CA LEU A 158 -5.27 10.46 -9.47
C LEU A 158 -5.07 11.94 -9.12
N VAL A 159 -5.28 12.79 -10.11
CA VAL A 159 -5.37 14.23 -9.94
C VAL A 159 -6.81 14.61 -10.17
N CYS A 160 -7.39 15.14 -9.10
CA CYS A 160 -8.68 15.82 -9.13
C CYS A 160 -8.40 17.29 -8.83
N ALA A 161 -9.19 18.22 -9.36
CA ALA A 161 -9.16 19.65 -9.00
C ALA A 161 -9.58 19.93 -7.53
N ILE A 162 -9.05 19.16 -6.59
CA ILE A 162 -9.22 19.28 -5.15
C ILE A 162 -8.28 20.39 -4.69
N LYS A 163 -8.85 21.44 -4.09
CA LYS A 163 -8.10 22.60 -3.59
C LYS A 163 -7.47 22.37 -2.21
N ASP A 164 -7.99 21.39 -1.46
CA ASP A 164 -7.60 21.12 -0.08
C ASP A 164 -7.21 19.65 0.10
N ILE A 165 -6.04 19.38 0.68
CA ILE A 165 -5.57 18.03 0.97
C ILE A 165 -6.53 17.26 1.90
N HIS A 166 -7.32 17.97 2.72
CA HIS A 166 -8.36 17.38 3.57
C HIS A 166 -9.61 16.94 2.77
N GLY A 167 -9.73 17.33 1.50
CA GLY A 167 -10.81 16.90 0.62
C GLY A 167 -10.76 15.42 0.23
N ALA A 168 -9.56 14.80 0.31
CA ALA A 168 -9.31 13.38 0.03
C ALA A 168 -8.43 12.77 1.14
N PRO A 169 -9.01 12.47 2.32
CA PRO A 169 -8.25 11.97 3.45
C PRO A 169 -7.69 10.56 3.18
N VAL A 170 -6.45 10.32 3.62
CA VAL A 170 -5.80 9.01 3.56
C VAL A 170 -6.65 7.95 4.27
N GLY A 171 -6.80 6.79 3.64
CA GLY A 171 -7.61 5.67 4.10
C GLY A 171 -9.09 5.75 3.71
N ASP A 172 -9.52 6.79 2.99
CA ASP A 172 -10.91 6.89 2.51
C ASP A 172 -11.14 6.21 1.16
N THR A 173 -12.41 6.02 0.80
CA THR A 173 -12.83 5.36 -0.44
C THR A 173 -13.40 6.37 -1.43
N LEU A 174 -12.91 6.33 -2.67
CA LEU A 174 -13.49 6.98 -3.83
C LEU A 174 -14.42 6.01 -4.55
N THR A 175 -15.58 6.50 -4.95
CA THR A 175 -16.55 5.76 -5.76
C THR A 175 -17.08 6.63 -6.91
N LEU A 176 -17.83 6.06 -7.86
CA LEU A 176 -18.44 6.86 -8.93
C LEU A 176 -19.68 7.59 -8.43
N ALA A 177 -19.84 8.86 -8.79
CA ALA A 177 -21.00 9.65 -8.41
C ALA A 177 -22.31 9.12 -9.02
N ARG A 178 -22.25 8.54 -10.22
CA ARG A 178 -23.40 7.96 -10.95
C ARG A 178 -23.85 6.61 -10.40
N ASN A 179 -22.93 5.83 -9.85
CA ASN A 179 -23.16 4.48 -9.34
C ASN A 179 -22.27 4.27 -8.10
N PRO A 180 -22.66 4.86 -6.95
CA PRO A 180 -21.83 4.82 -5.76
C PRO A 180 -21.84 3.41 -5.16
N ALA A 181 -20.68 2.96 -4.67
CA ALA A 181 -20.56 1.73 -3.91
C ALA A 181 -21.34 1.82 -2.59
N GLU A 182 -22.01 0.74 -2.23
CA GLU A 182 -22.83 0.66 -1.01
C GLU A 182 -21.99 0.71 0.28
N ARG A 183 -20.77 0.18 0.22
CA ARG A 183 -19.84 0.10 1.36
C ARG A 183 -18.51 0.74 1.01
N ARG A 184 -17.89 1.38 2.01
CA ARG A 184 -16.49 1.81 1.95
C ARG A 184 -15.58 0.60 1.98
N CYS A 185 -14.38 0.73 1.40
CA CYS A 185 -13.30 -0.19 1.71
C CYS A 185 -13.00 -0.14 3.21
N LEU A 186 -12.56 -1.27 3.78
CA LEU A 186 -12.03 -1.30 5.13
C LEU A 186 -10.83 -0.34 5.18
N ALA A 187 -10.99 0.77 5.90
CA ALA A 187 -10.00 1.83 5.93
C ALA A 187 -8.74 1.39 6.67
N LEU A 188 -7.57 1.77 6.14
CA LEU A 188 -6.35 1.81 6.94
C LEU A 188 -6.61 2.70 8.16
N ARG A 189 -6.53 2.11 9.36
CA ARG A 189 -6.74 2.81 10.62
C ARG A 189 -5.78 4.00 10.67
N LYS A 190 -6.30 5.22 10.76
CA LYS A 190 -5.46 6.43 10.83
C LYS A 190 -4.39 6.25 11.91
N SER A 191 -3.13 6.44 11.54
CA SER A 191 -2.03 6.59 12.49
C SER A 191 -2.34 7.81 13.35
N ASN A 192 -2.82 7.55 14.56
CA ASN A 192 -3.28 8.55 15.49
C ASN A 192 -2.04 9.21 16.12
N ARG A 193 -1.49 10.25 15.48
CA ARG A 193 -0.66 11.23 16.21
C ARG A 193 -1.60 12.02 17.12
N ARG A 194 -1.71 11.51 18.36
CA ARG A 194 -2.24 12.13 19.59
C ARG A 194 -3.60 12.83 19.46
N TYR A 195 -4.61 12.25 20.11
CA TYR A 195 -5.39 12.92 21.16
C TYR A 195 -6.31 11.87 21.80
N THR A 196 -5.95 11.36 22.98
CA THR A 196 -6.94 10.99 24.00
C THR A 196 -7.49 12.31 24.59
N PRO A 197 -8.81 12.39 24.87
CA PRO A 197 -9.33 11.81 26.11
C PRO A 197 -10.65 11.02 25.97
N VAL A 198 -10.72 9.94 26.74
CA VAL A 198 -11.84 9.39 27.55
C VAL A 198 -13.23 10.02 27.37
N CYS A 199 -14.29 9.22 27.13
CA CYS A 199 -15.41 9.04 28.07
C CYS A 199 -16.43 7.95 27.68
N SER A 200 -16.66 7.05 28.65
CA SER A 200 -17.88 6.33 29.06
C SER A 200 -18.70 5.44 28.09
N ARG A 201 -18.76 4.14 28.41
CA ARG A 201 -19.80 3.59 29.30
C ARG A 201 -19.23 2.44 30.13
#